data_AF-A0A7Y6DMW6-F1
#
_entry.id   AF-A0A7Y6DMW6-F1
#
_cell.length_a   1.000
_cell.length_b   1.000
_cell.length_c   1.000
_cell.angle_alpha   90.00
_cell.angle_beta   90.00
_cell.angle_gamma   90.00
#
_symmetry.space_group_name_H-M   'P 1'
#
loop_
_entity.id
_entity.type
_entity.pdbx_description
1 polymer ?
#
loop_
_entity_poly.entity_id
_entity_poly.type
_entity_poly.pdbx_seq_one_letter_code
_entity_poly.pdbx_strand_id
1 'polypeptide(L)'
;MGVTVQVRDLDPAVNDRLKEAAAAKGLSYSEYLRRELTRIAEKLRIDERWNEVSSASRSTRERPSVPTEPWRPLGMSTDEIVASLHEDRDNR
;
A
#
# COMPACT_ATOMS: atom_id res chain seq x y z
N MET A 1 -23.66 6.91 -15.27
CA MET A 1 -22.68 7.13 -16.37
C MET A 1 -21.71 5.94 -16.38
N GLY A 2 -21.87 4.99 -17.28
CA GLY A 2 -20.98 3.82 -17.36
C GLY A 2 -19.72 4.16 -18.15
N VAL A 3 -18.54 3.98 -17.55
CA VAL A 3 -17.27 4.12 -18.28
C VAL A 3 -17.02 2.84 -19.08
N THR A 4 -16.92 2.98 -20.40
CA THR A 4 -16.48 1.92 -21.31
C THR A 4 -14.96 1.99 -21.44
N VAL A 5 -14.27 0.91 -21.10
CA VAL A 5 -12.81 0.81 -21.23
C VAL A 5 -12.51 0.04 -22.51
N GLN A 6 -11.83 0.69 -23.45
CA GLN A 6 -11.30 0.03 -24.65
C GLN A 6 -9.81 -0.21 -24.44
N VAL A 7 -9.38 -1.46 -24.53
CA VAL A 7 -7.96 -1.82 -24.45
C VAL A 7 -7.40 -1.78 -25.87
N ARG A 8 -6.45 -0.89 -26.13
CA ARG A 8 -5.71 -0.82 -27.39
C ARG A 8 -4.40 -1.60 -27.26
N ASP A 9 -3.93 -2.16 -28.37
CA ASP A 9 -2.63 -2.85 -28.46
C ASP A 9 -2.46 -4.04 -27.49
N LEU A 10 -3.55 -4.76 -27.21
CA LEU A 10 -3.47 -5.98 -26.40
C LEU A 10 -2.93 -7.13 -27.26
N ASP A 11 -1.84 -7.74 -26.81
CA ASP A 11 -1.30 -8.97 -27.40
C ASP A 11 -2.42 -10.05 -27.45
N PRO A 12 -2.71 -10.63 -28.63
CA PRO A 12 -3.71 -11.68 -28.77
C PRO A 12 -3.52 -12.85 -27.79
N ALA A 13 -2.28 -13.26 -27.52
CA ALA A 13 -2.00 -14.35 -26.57
C ALA A 13 -2.37 -13.97 -25.13
N VAL A 14 -2.22 -12.69 -24.77
CA VAL A 14 -2.62 -12.17 -23.46
C VAL A 14 -4.14 -12.07 -23.37
N ASN A 15 -4.81 -11.64 -24.44
CA ASN A 15 -6.27 -11.58 -24.51
C ASN A 15 -6.91 -12.95 -24.26
N ASP A 16 -6.37 -14.02 -24.85
CA ASP A 16 -6.90 -15.37 -24.67
C ASP A 16 -6.71 -15.87 -23.23
N ARG A 17 -5.53 -15.66 -22.64
CA ARG A 17 -5.28 -15.98 -21.22
C ARG A 17 -6.21 -15.22 -20.28
N LEU A 18 -6.49 -13.95 -20.54
CA LEU A 18 -7.41 -13.15 -19.73
C LEU A 18 -8.86 -13.66 -19.86
N LYS A 19 -9.28 -14.10 -21.05
CA LYS A 19 -10.60 -14.73 -21.25
C LYS A 19 -10.72 -16.05 -20.52
N GLU A 20 -9.69 -16.91 -20.60
CA GLU A 20 -9.64 -18.17 -19.85
C GLU A 20 -9.69 -17.93 -18.34
N ALA A 21 -8.92 -16.96 -17.84
CA ALA A 21 -8.94 -16.58 -16.43
C ALA A 21 -10.30 -16.04 -15.98
N ALA A 22 -10.98 -15.26 -16.83
CA ALA A 22 -12.33 -14.78 -16.57
C ALA A 22 -13.33 -15.96 -16.50
N ALA A 23 -13.26 -16.88 -17.46
CA ALA A 23 -14.11 -18.07 -17.53
C ALA A 23 -13.89 -18.99 -16.32
N ALA A 24 -12.65 -19.22 -15.91
CA ALA A 24 -12.31 -20.01 -14.73
C ALA A 24 -12.89 -19.43 -13.42
N LYS A 25 -13.10 -18.11 -13.38
CA LYS A 25 -13.73 -17.40 -12.26
C LYS A 25 -15.24 -17.24 -12.40
N GLY A 26 -15.84 -17.73 -13.49
CA GLY A 26 -17.26 -17.55 -13.80
C GLY A 26 -17.66 -16.09 -14.04
N LEU A 27 -16.72 -15.23 -14.41
CA LEU A 27 -16.93 -13.80 -14.62
C LEU A 27 -16.99 -13.48 -16.11
N SER A 28 -17.72 -12.41 -16.46
CA SER A 28 -17.61 -11.83 -17.79
C SER A 28 -16.22 -11.23 -17.99
N TYR A 29 -15.71 -11.26 -19.22
CA TYR A 29 -14.39 -10.72 -19.56
C TYR A 29 -14.21 -9.27 -19.10
N SER A 30 -15.22 -8.42 -19.37
CA SER A 30 -15.22 -7.01 -18.98
C SER A 30 -15.24 -6.80 -17.47
N GLU A 31 -15.96 -7.65 -16.73
CA GLU A 31 -15.99 -7.60 -15.27
C GLU A 31 -14.66 -8.05 -14.66
N TYR A 32 -14.09 -9.12 -15.21
CA TYR A 32 -12.77 -9.59 -14.81
C TYR A 32 -11.71 -8.50 -15.01
N LEU A 33 -11.69 -7.87 -16.18
CA LEU A 33 -10.77 -6.77 -16.49
C LEU A 33 -10.93 -5.60 -15.53
N ARG A 34 -12.17 -5.17 -15.25
CA ARG A 34 -12.44 -4.09 -14.28
C ARG A 34 -11.87 -4.40 -12.90
N ARG A 35 -12.10 -5.63 -12.39
CA ARG A 35 -11.60 -6.04 -11.07
C ARG A 35 -10.07 -6.06 -11.01
N GLU A 36 -9.41 -6.59 -12.03
CA GLU A 36 -7.95 -6.62 -12.07
C GLU A 36 -7.36 -5.20 -12.21
N LEU A 37 -7.97 -4.32 -13.02
CA LEU A 37 -7.56 -2.91 -13.09
C LEU A 37 -7.72 -2.18 -11.75
N THR A 38 -8.82 -2.39 -11.03
CA THR A 38 -9.02 -1.84 -9.68
C THR A 38 -7.93 -2.34 -8.73
N ARG A 39 -7.66 -3.65 -8.72
CA ARG A 39 -6.60 -4.23 -7.88
C ARG A 39 -5.23 -3.64 -8.19
N ILE A 40 -4.89 -3.47 -9.47
CA ILE A 40 -3.61 -2.88 -9.89
C ILE A 40 -3.53 -1.43 -9.41
N ALA A 41 -4.59 -0.64 -9.60
CA ALA A 41 -4.63 0.75 -9.15
C ALA A 41 -4.50 0.88 -7.63
N GLU A 42 -5.16 0.01 -6.86
CA GLU A 42 -5.02 -0.04 -5.40
C GLU A 42 -3.60 -0.39 -4.97
N LYS A 43 -2.97 -1.37 -5.63
CA LYS A 43 -1.59 -1.75 -5.36
C LYS A 43 -0.63 -0.60 -5.64
N LEU A 44 -0.77 0.06 -6.78
CA LEU A 44 0.06 1.21 -7.15
C LEU A 44 -0.07 2.34 -6.12
N ARG A 45 -1.30 2.65 -5.68
CA ARG A 45 -1.53 3.65 -4.63
C ARG A 45 -0.84 3.31 -3.31
N ILE A 46 -0.84 2.03 -2.94
CA ILE A 46 -0.16 1.54 -1.73
C ILE A 46 1.36 1.70 -1.90
N ASP A 47 1.90 1.25 -3.02
CA ASP A 47 3.34 1.33 -3.32
C ASP A 47 3.83 2.79 -3.39
N GLU A 48 3.05 3.69 -3.99
CA GLU A 48 3.31 5.14 -3.99
C GLU A 48 3.33 5.71 -2.57
N ARG A 49 2.32 5.39 -1.76
CA ARG A 49 2.25 5.85 -0.36
C ARG A 49 3.40 5.31 0.48
N TRP A 50 3.83 4.07 0.26
CA TRP A 50 5.02 3.52 0.93
C TRP A 50 6.31 4.22 0.50
N ASN A 51 6.43 4.58 -0.78
CA ASN A 51 7.56 5.38 -1.28
C ASN A 51 7.57 6.80 -0.67
N GLU A 52 6.41 7.44 -0.51
CA GLU A 52 6.30 8.74 0.18
C GLU A 52 6.72 8.66 1.66
N VAL A 53 6.24 7.65 2.40
CA VAL A 53 6.59 7.48 3.82
C VAL A 53 8.08 7.15 4.00
N SER A 54 8.62 6.28 3.14
CA SER A 54 10.03 5.88 3.20
C SER A 54 10.98 6.99 2.73
N SER A 55 10.57 7.85 1.80
CA SER A 55 11.34 9.03 1.40
C SER A 55 11.30 10.13 2.46
N ALA A 56 10.15 10.41 3.09
CA ALA A 56 10.06 11.37 4.19
C ALA A 56 10.92 10.97 5.42
N SER A 57 10.98 9.67 5.71
CA SER A 57 11.87 9.14 6.76
C SER A 57 13.35 9.18 6.35
N ARG A 58 13.67 9.08 5.05
CA ARG A 58 15.03 9.33 4.53
C ARG A 58 15.43 10.81 4.65
N SER A 59 14.53 11.75 4.35
CA SER A 59 14.77 13.19 4.54
C SER A 59 14.93 13.57 6.01
N THR A 60 14.29 12.85 6.92
CA THR A 60 14.48 13.01 8.37
C THR A 60 15.88 12.55 8.81
N ARG A 61 16.48 11.59 8.09
CA ARG A 61 17.85 11.09 8.30
C ARG A 61 18.92 12.06 7.83
N GLU A 62 18.59 13.05 7.00
CA GLU A 62 19.50 14.13 6.56
C GLU A 62 19.55 15.31 7.54
N ARG A 63 18.78 15.28 8.65
CA ARG A 63 19.09 16.13 9.80
C ARG A 63 20.50 15.78 10.30
N PRO A 64 21.33 16.76 10.68
CA PRO A 64 22.67 16.50 11.19
C PRO A 64 22.57 15.44 12.28
N SER A 65 23.30 14.36 12.08
CA SER A 65 23.33 13.21 12.98
C SER A 65 23.67 13.71 14.38
N VAL A 66 22.65 13.82 15.22
CA VAL A 66 22.83 13.82 16.68
C VAL A 66 23.62 12.53 16.96
N PRO A 67 24.70 12.56 17.76
CA PRO A 67 25.47 11.36 18.06
C PRO A 67 24.49 10.27 18.46
N THR A 68 24.41 9.22 17.64
CA THR A 68 23.50 8.11 17.91
C THR A 68 24.08 7.41 19.12
N GLU A 69 23.56 7.73 20.31
CA GLU A 69 23.82 6.89 21.47
C GLU A 69 23.47 5.45 21.08
N PRO A 70 24.31 4.47 21.46
CA PRO A 70 23.98 3.07 21.23
C PRO A 70 22.59 2.83 21.82
N TRP A 71 21.71 2.25 21.01
CA TRP A 71 20.31 2.04 21.33
C TRP A 71 20.21 1.40 22.72
N ARG A 72 19.84 2.20 23.73
CA ARG A 72 19.59 1.69 25.07
C ARG A 72 18.12 1.29 25.11
N PRO A 73 17.79 0.03 25.42
CA PRO A 73 16.41 -0.30 25.72
C PRO A 73 15.96 0.63 26.84
N LEU A 74 14.84 1.33 26.64
CA LEU A 74 14.32 2.36 27.55
C LEU A 74 13.91 1.80 28.93
N GLY A 75 14.21 0.52 29.21
CA GLY A 75 13.75 -0.22 30.37
C GLY A 75 12.24 -0.39 30.42
N MET A 76 11.54 0.10 29.39
CA MET A 76 10.10 0.24 29.37
C MET A 76 9.50 -0.93 28.59
N SER A 77 8.59 -1.63 29.24
CA SER A 77 7.78 -2.67 28.62
C SER A 77 6.73 -2.05 27.70
N THR A 78 6.24 -2.85 26.74
CA THR A 78 5.15 -2.44 25.85
C THR A 78 3.92 -1.97 26.63
N ASP A 79 3.64 -2.59 27.77
CA ASP A 79 2.49 -2.26 28.62
C ASP A 79 2.63 -0.88 29.27
N GLU A 80 3.84 -0.50 29.70
CA GLU A 80 4.12 0.82 30.27
C GLU A 80 4.02 1.94 29.21
N ILE A 81 4.39 1.65 27.97
CA ILE A 81 4.23 2.60 26.84
C ILE A 81 2.75 2.86 26.57
N VAL A 82 1.94 1.81 26.55
CA VAL A 82 0.50 1.92 26.32
C VAL A 82 -0.19 2.68 27.45
N ALA A 83 0.19 2.40 28.71
CA ALA A 83 -0.34 3.11 29.87
C ALA A 83 -0.07 4.63 29.79
N SER A 84 1.16 5.03 29.45
CA SER A 84 1.54 6.44 29.34
C SER A 84 0.78 7.18 28.21
N LEU A 85 0.52 6.53 27.09
CA LEU A 85 -0.28 7.08 25.99
C LEU A 85 -1.76 7.28 26.35
N HIS A 86 -2.32 6.40 27.18
CA HIS A 86 -3.68 6.55 27.69
C HIS A 86 -3.79 7.72 28.67
N GLU A 87 -2.82 7.85 29.57
CA GLU A 87 -2.76 8.93 30.56
C GLU A 87 -2.65 10.33 29.93
N ASP A 88 -1.85 10.48 28.87
CA ASP A 88 -1.72 11.74 28.13
C ASP A 88 -3.00 12.11 27.34
N ARG A 89 -3.78 11.11 26.93
CA ARG A 89 -5.03 11.29 26.17
C ARG A 89 -6.22 11.67 27.05
N ASP A 90 -6.26 11.20 28.29
CA ASP A 90 -7.31 11.53 29.25
C ASP A 90 -7.10 12.91 29.90
N ASN A 91 -5.90 13.49 29.78
CA ASN A 91 -5.54 14.79 30.36
C ASN A 91 -5.72 15.98 29.38
N ARG A 92 -6.33 15.76 28.21
CA ARG A 92 -6.55 16.77 27.14
C ARG A 92 -8.02 16.97 26.82
#